data_AF-A0A3E0DKK6-F1
#
_entry.id   AF-A0A3E0DKK6-F1
#
_cell.length_a   1.000
_cell.length_b   1.000
_cell.length_c   1.000
_cell.angle_alpha   90.00
_cell.angle_beta   90.00
_cell.angle_gamma   90.00
#
_symmetry.space_group_name_H-M   'P 1'
#
loop_
_entity.id
_entity.type
_entity.pdbx_description
1 polymer ?
#
loop_
_entity_poly.entity_id
_entity_poly.type
_entity_poly.pdbx_seq_one_letter_code
_entity_poly.pdbx_strand_id
1 'polypeptide(L)' 'MKKYTNREEYISKLLAYKDIGLIKVVSGLRRCGKSTLFELYRQKLIQMGVGSQQIVFLNFEDFELRKFLSDLES' A
#
# COMPACT_ATOMS: atom_id res chain seq x y z
N MET A 1 -13.71 -12.62 12.09
CA MET A 1 -14.00 -12.86 10.66
C MET A 1 -12.89 -12.28 9.81
N LYS A 2 -12.32 -13.05 8.86
CA LYS A 2 -11.33 -12.55 7.90
C LYS A 2 -12.02 -11.55 6.96
N LYS A 3 -11.76 -10.25 7.13
CA LYS A 3 -12.44 -9.15 6.42
C LYS A 3 -12.07 -9.06 4.92
N TYR A 4 -11.02 -9.75 4.50
CA TYR A 4 -10.47 -9.66 3.14
C TYR A 4 -10.07 -11.03 2.59
N THR A 5 -10.23 -11.21 1.27
CA THR A 5 -9.74 -12.37 0.52
C THR A 5 -8.21 -12.37 0.52
N ASN A 6 -7.59 -13.53 0.74
CA ASN A 6 -6.15 -13.69 0.76
C ASN A 6 -5.60 -13.56 -0.68
N ARG A 7 -4.68 -12.61 -0.91
CA ARG A 7 -4.11 -12.27 -2.23
C ARG A 7 -2.64 -12.71 -2.31
N GLU A 8 -2.38 -13.97 -1.98
CA GLU A 8 -1.02 -14.49 -1.73
C GLU A 8 -0.06 -14.21 -2.87
N GLU A 9 -0.43 -14.46 -4.12
CA GLU A 9 0.43 -14.23 -5.28
C GLU A 9 0.90 -12.77 -5.39
N TYR A 10 -0.03 -11.82 -5.25
CA TYR A 10 0.28 -10.38 -5.34
C TYR A 10 1.14 -9.91 -4.17
N ILE A 11 0.86 -10.43 -2.97
CA ILE A 11 1.66 -10.13 -1.77
C ILE A 11 3.07 -10.69 -1.91
N SER A 12 3.22 -11.93 -2.39
CA SER A 12 4.53 -12.55 -2.65
C SER A 12 5.35 -11.76 -3.67
N LYS A 13 4.72 -11.24 -4.73
CA LYS A 13 5.39 -10.34 -5.68
C LYS A 13 5.89 -9.07 -5.00
N LEU A 14 5.08 -8.42 -4.16
CA LEU A 14 5.52 -7.23 -3.43
C LEU A 14 6.67 -7.53 -2.46
N LEU A 15 6.60 -8.66 -1.74
CA LEU A 15 7.62 -9.12 -0.81
C LEU A 15 8.95 -9.47 -1.50
N ALA A 16 8.92 -10.03 -2.71
CA ALA A 16 10.12 -10.36 -3.47
C ALA A 16 11.01 -9.13 -3.75
N TYR A 17 10.41 -7.93 -3.77
CA TYR A 17 11.13 -6.67 -3.94
C TYR A 17 11.19 -5.83 -2.65
N LYS A 18 10.88 -6.43 -1.49
CA LYS A 18 11.07 -5.79 -0.17
C LYS A 18 12.56 -5.49 0.02
N ASP A 19 12.87 -4.31 0.56
CA ASP A 19 14.23 -3.81 0.82
C ASP A 19 15.10 -3.58 -0.44
N ILE A 20 14.53 -3.77 -1.63
CA ILE A 20 15.16 -3.34 -2.88
C ILE A 20 14.78 -1.87 -3.09
N GLY A 21 15.78 -0.99 -3.29
CA GLY A 21 15.65 0.46 -3.49
C GLY A 21 14.95 0.90 -4.78
N LEU A 22 13.91 0.19 -5.18
CA LEU A 22 13.07 0.43 -6.35
C LEU A 22 11.71 0.98 -5.91
N ILE A 23 11.12 1.82 -6.74
CA ILE A 23 9.73 2.27 -6.62
C ILE A 23 8.82 1.22 -7.26
N LYS A 24 7.74 0.82 -6.57
CA LYS A 24 6.78 -0.18 -7.05
C LYS A 24 5.47 0.51 -7.39
N VAL A 25 5.05 0.44 -8.64
CA VAL A 25 3.79 1.01 -9.11
C VAL A 25 2.77 -0.11 -9.32
N VAL A 26 1.67 -0.08 -8.58
CA VAL A 26 0.55 -1.01 -8.74
C VAL A 26 -0.57 -0.29 -9.50
N SER A 27 -0.77 -0.65 -10.76
CA SER A 27 -1.82 -0.07 -11.62
C SER A 27 -3.03 -1.00 -11.77
N GLY A 28 -4.11 -0.48 -12.36
CA GLY A 28 -5.31 -1.25 -12.69
C GLY A 28 -6.59 -0.45 -12.56
N LEU A 29 -7.72 -1.03 -12.98
CA LEU A 29 -9.03 -0.36 -13.02
C LEU A 29 -9.49 0.17 -11.66
N ARG A 30 -10.33 1.20 -11.67
CA ARG A 30 -10.97 1.72 -10.44
C ARG A 30 -11.78 0.59 -9.78
N ARG A 31 -11.69 0.48 -8.45
CA ARG A 31 -12.34 -0.56 -7.62
C ARG A 31 -11.83 -2.01 -7.79
N CYS A 32 -10.66 -2.24 -8.40
CA CYS A 32 -10.06 -3.60 -8.45
C CYS A 32 -9.41 -4.09 -7.13
N GLY A 33 -9.44 -3.26 -6.07
CA GLY A 33 -8.95 -3.64 -4.74
C GLY A 33 -7.47 -3.37 -4.47
N LYS A 34 -6.85 -2.39 -5.16
CA LYS A 34 -5.45 -1.96 -4.90
C LYS A 34 -5.25 -1.47 -3.47
N SER A 35 -6.14 -0.61 -2.97
CA SER A 35 -6.06 -0.10 -1.59
C SER A 35 -6.13 -1.26 -0.57
N THR A 36 -6.98 -2.26 -0.85
CA THR A 36 -7.05 -3.49 -0.04
C THR A 36 -5.78 -4.33 -0.15
N LEU A 37 -5.14 -4.42 -1.32
CA LEU A 37 -3.85 -5.10 -1.48
C LEU A 37 -2.76 -4.43 -0.63
N PHE A 38 -2.67 -3.10 -0.64
CA PHE A 38 -1.70 -2.37 0.18
C PHE A 38 -1.98 -2.52 1.68
N GLU A 39 -3.25 -2.57 2.09
CA GLU A 39 -3.62 -2.86 3.47
C GLU A 39 -3.16 -4.26 3.92
N LEU A 40 -3.39 -5.28 3.08
CA LEU A 40 -2.91 -6.64 3.33
C LEU A 40 -1.38 -6.70 3.38
N TYR A 41 -0.70 -5.96 2.50
CA TYR A 41 0.76 -5.88 2.48
C TYR A 41 1.30 -5.23 3.76
N ARG A 42 0.69 -4.12 4.21
CA ARG A 42 1.01 -3.47 5.49
C ARG A 42 0.88 -4.43 6.66
N GLN A 43 -0.24 -5.16 6.74
CA GLN A 43 -0.45 -6.16 7.80
C GLN A 43 0.61 -7.25 7.76
N LYS A 44 1.02 -7.69 6.56
CA LYS A 44 2.08 -8.69 6.40
C LYS A 44 3.43 -8.16 6.88
N LEU A 45 3.78 -6.91 6.57
CA LEU A 45 5.01 -6.27 7.05
C LEU A 45 5.05 -6.19 8.58
N ILE A 46 3.94 -5.80 9.21
CA ILE A 46 3.82 -5.75 10.67
C ILE A 46 3.99 -7.15 11.28
N GLN A 47 3.36 -8.18 10.70
CA GLN A 47 3.53 -9.57 11.12
C GLN A 47 4.97 -10.08 10.98
N MET A 48 5.76 -9.49 10.07
CA MET A 48 7.18 -9.80 9.88
C MET A 48 8.10 -8.98 10.80
N GLY A 49 7.55 -8.17 11.70
CA GLY A 49 8.31 -7.39 12.68
C GLY A 49 8.67 -5.96 12.26
N VAL A 50 8.17 -5.47 11.12
CA VAL A 50 8.31 -4.06 10.76
C VAL A 50 7.43 -3.22 11.69
N GLY A 51 8.05 -2.28 12.41
CA GLY A 51 7.32 -1.40 13.32
C GLY A 51 6.31 -0.53 12.57
N SER A 52 5.13 -0.32 13.14
CA SER A 52 4.08 0.51 12.51
C SER A 52 4.55 1.94 12.27
N GLN A 53 5.43 2.49 13.13
CA GLN A 53 6.00 3.83 12.95
C GLN A 53 6.94 3.92 11.74
N GLN A 54 7.43 2.79 11.22
CA GLN A 54 8.29 2.71 10.04
C GLN A 54 7.48 2.64 8.73
N ILE A 55 6.14 2.64 8.81
CA ILE A 55 5.25 2.54 7.65
C ILE A 55 4.44 3.83 7.53
N VAL A 56 4.72 4.60 6.48
CA VAL A 56 3.91 5.77 6.12
C VAL A 56 2.87 5.35 5.09
N PHE A 57 1.59 5.59 5.42
CA PHE A 57 0.47 5.30 4.53
C PHE A 57 -0.31 6.58 4.24
N LEU A 58 -0.41 6.94 2.96
CA LEU A 58 -1.13 8.12 2.50
C LEU A 58 -2.24 7.69 1.53
N ASN A 59 -3.48 8.07 1.84
CA ASN A 59 -4.62 7.88 0.95
C ASN A 59 -5.01 9.23 0.32
N PHE A 60 -4.57 9.50 -0.89
CA PHE A 60 -4.87 10.76 -1.57
C PHE A 60 -6.34 10.91 -2.03
N GLU A 61 -7.17 9.86 -1.90
CA GLU A 61 -8.62 10.02 -2.06
C GLU A 61 -9.24 10.73 -0.84
N ASP A 62 -8.57 10.70 0.32
CA ASP A 62 -8.97 11.38 1.55
C ASP A 62 -8.80 12.90 1.42
N PHE A 63 -9.84 13.66 1.77
CA PHE A 63 -9.90 15.11 1.59
C PHE A 63 -8.76 15.81 2.33
N GLU A 64 -8.48 15.41 3.57
CA GLU A 64 -7.43 16.01 4.41
C GLU A 64 -6.01 15.79 3.84
N LEU A 65 -5.82 14.72 3.06
CA LEU A 65 -4.54 14.36 2.47
C LEU A 65 -4.35 14.92 1.05
N ARG A 66 -5.40 15.48 0.43
CA ARG A 66 -5.29 16.11 -0.91
C ARG A 66 -4.35 17.31 -0.94
N LYS A 67 -4.16 17.99 0.20
CA LYS A 67 -3.21 19.09 0.32
C LYS A 67 -1.76 18.71 -0.03
N PHE A 68 -1.42 17.42 -0.01
CA PHE A 68 -0.08 16.97 -0.44
C PHE A 68 0.05 16.81 -1.95
N LEU A 69 -1.02 17.06 -2.72
CA LEU A 69 -1.00 17.05 -4.19
C LEU A 69 -0.85 18.46 -4.79
N SER A 70 -1.05 19.52 -4.00
CA SER A 70 -1.13 20.90 -4.51
C SER A 70 0.21 21.50 -4.94
N ASP A 71 1.33 20.86 -4.60
CA ASP A 71 2.67 21.36 -4.95
C ASP A 71 2.99 21.24 -6.46
N LEU A 72 2.10 20.66 -7.27
CA LEU A 72 2.21 20.66 -8.73
C LEU A 72 1.49 21.83 -9.43
N GLU A 73 0.78 22.68 -8.70
CA GLU A 73 -0.02 23.80 -9.26
C GLU A 73 0.64 25.19 -9.02
N SER A 74 1.93 25.22 -8.68
CA SER A 74 2.71 26.47 -8.50
C SER A 74 3.65 26.75 -9.66
#